data_AF-A0A0C3PKD4-F1
#
_entry.id   AF-A0A0C3PKD4-F1
#
_cell.length_a   1.000
_cell.length_b   1.000
_cell.length_c   1.000
_cell.angle_alpha   90.00
_cell.angle_beta   90.00
_cell.angle_gamma   90.00
#
_symmetry.space_group_name_H-M   'P 1'
#
loop_
_entity.id
_entity.type
_entity.pdbx_description
1 polymer ?
#
loop_
_entity_poly.entity_id
_entity_poly.type
_entity_poly.pdbx_seq_one_letter_code
_entity_poly.pdbx_strand_id
1 'polypeptide(L)'
;MTFFFALGAACATVVGLWVLATWARKSKLPYPPGPKGLPFIGNALDIDRKRPHLTYTQWGKTYGDIVYTRSLGQDIVVVNSEKTARILADGRSAIYADRFRSSIFRM
;
A
#
# COMPACT_ATOMS: atom_id res chain seq x y z
N MET A 1 32.76 -10.95 24.37
CA MET A 1 32.72 -9.75 23.50
C MET A 1 32.48 -10.11 22.03
N THR A 2 33.17 -11.11 21.46
CA THR A 2 33.03 -11.56 20.05
C THR A 2 31.65 -12.11 19.66
N PHE A 3 30.94 -12.78 20.58
CA PHE A 3 29.59 -13.32 20.34
C PHE A 3 28.54 -12.25 20.00
N PHE A 4 28.60 -11.07 20.62
CA PHE A 4 27.65 -9.98 20.35
C PHE A 4 27.88 -9.36 18.96
N PHE A 5 29.13 -9.23 18.54
CA PHE A 5 29.48 -8.76 17.19
C PHE A 5 29.07 -9.76 16.11
N ALA A 6 29.22 -11.06 16.36
CA ALA A 6 28.81 -12.12 15.44
C ALA A 6 27.28 -12.19 15.26
N LEU A 7 26.51 -12.07 16.35
CA LEU A 7 25.04 -11.99 16.30
C LEU A 7 24.57 -10.74 15.55
N GLY A 8 25.19 -9.59 15.79
CA GLY A 8 24.86 -8.35 15.08
C GLY A 8 25.09 -8.45 13.57
N ALA A 9 26.21 -9.04 13.15
CA ALA A 9 26.52 -9.25 11.73
C ALA A 9 25.52 -10.22 11.06
N ALA A 10 25.14 -11.31 11.74
CA ALA A 10 24.15 -12.25 11.23
C ALA A 10 22.75 -11.62 11.08
N CYS A 11 22.32 -10.79 12.04
CA CYS A 11 21.06 -10.07 11.91
C CYS A 11 21.09 -9.08 10.72
N ALA A 12 22.20 -8.36 10.53
CA ALA A 12 22.33 -7.41 9.44
C ALA A 12 22.29 -8.07 8.05
N THR A 13 22.94 -9.23 7.88
CA THR A 13 22.89 -9.98 6.61
C THR A 13 21.50 -10.55 6.33
N VAL A 14 20.81 -11.08 7.35
CA VAL A 14 19.44 -11.57 7.20
C VAL A 14 18.48 -10.44 6.82
N VAL A 15 18.57 -9.28 7.48
CA VAL A 15 17.75 -8.10 7.14
C VAL A 15 18.09 -7.60 5.73
N GLY A 16 19.38 -7.53 5.37
CA GLY A 16 19.81 -7.12 4.03
C GLY A 16 19.27 -8.03 2.92
N LEU A 17 19.41 -9.36 3.10
CA LEU A 17 18.87 -10.35 2.16
C LEU A 17 17.35 -10.29 2.08
N TRP A 18 16.67 -10.07 3.21
CA TRP A 18 15.22 -9.93 3.25
C TRP A 18 14.74 -8.67 2.51
N VAL A 19 15.38 -7.52 2.73
CA VAL A 19 15.09 -6.28 1.99
C VAL A 19 15.29 -6.49 0.49
N LEU A 20 16.42 -7.07 0.08
CA LEU A 20 16.71 -7.38 -1.32
C LEU A 20 15.66 -8.32 -1.93
N ALA A 21 15.25 -9.37 -1.21
CA ALA A 21 14.23 -10.31 -1.66
C ALA A 21 12.84 -9.66 -1.78
N THR A 22 12.51 -8.67 -0.94
CA THR A 22 11.26 -7.91 -1.09
C THR A 22 11.30 -6.92 -2.25
N TRP A 23 12.46 -6.32 -2.54
CA TRP A 23 12.66 -5.41 -3.66
C TRP A 23 12.67 -6.13 -5.02
N ALA A 24 13.23 -7.35 -5.07
CA ALA A 24 13.31 -8.17 -6.28
C ALA A 24 11.93 -8.69 -6.77
N ARG A 25 10.90 -8.69 -5.91
CA ARG A 25 9.53 -9.11 -6.28
C ARG A 25 8.73 -8.03 -7.03
N LYS A 26 9.32 -7.41 -8.05
CA LYS A 26 8.59 -6.52 -8.97
C LYS A 26 8.50 -7.13 -10.36
N SER A 27 7.55 -8.03 -10.55
CA SER A 27 7.02 -8.37 -11.86
C SER A 27 5.51 -8.47 -11.80
N LYS A 28 4.85 -7.30 -11.91
CA LYS A 28 3.46 -7.11 -12.35
C LYS A 28 3.37 -5.76 -13.03
N LEU A 29 2.35 -5.58 -13.87
CA LEU A 29 2.06 -4.34 -14.61
C LEU A 29 2.29 -3.10 -13.74
N PRO A 30 2.75 -1.97 -14.32
CA PRO A 30 2.97 -0.76 -13.55
C PRO A 30 1.68 -0.37 -12.84
N TYR A 31 1.76 -0.34 -11.50
CA TYR A 31 0.68 0.21 -10.70
C TYR A 31 0.49 1.70 -11.03
N PRO A 32 -0.72 2.24 -10.81
CA PRO A 32 -0.94 3.68 -10.84
C PRO A 32 0.09 4.44 -9.98
N PRO A 33 0.32 5.74 -10.26
CA PRO A 33 1.22 6.55 -9.45
C PRO A 33 0.74 6.60 -7.98
N GLY A 34 1.68 6.77 -7.05
CA GLY A 34 1.31 6.92 -5.64
C GLY A 34 2.50 6.89 -4.68
N PRO A 35 2.22 7.13 -3.39
CA PRO A 35 3.25 7.21 -2.37
C PRO A 35 3.93 5.85 -2.18
N LYS A 36 5.26 5.84 -2.08
CA LYS A 36 6.02 4.61 -1.88
C LYS A 36 6.03 4.27 -0.39
N GLY A 37 5.26 3.28 0.00
CA GLY A 37 5.21 2.80 1.40
C GLY A 37 6.40 1.94 1.81
N LEU A 38 6.57 1.79 3.13
CA LEU A 38 7.58 0.91 3.74
C LEU A 38 7.27 -0.58 3.46
N PRO A 39 8.29 -1.46 3.47
CA PRO A 39 8.03 -2.89 3.41
C PRO A 39 7.12 -3.33 4.58
N PHE A 40 6.15 -4.21 4.31
CA PHE A 40 5.11 -4.75 5.23
C PHE A 40 4.01 -3.78 5.68
N ILE A 41 4.38 -2.60 6.20
CA ILE A 41 3.40 -1.63 6.72
C ILE A 41 2.78 -0.81 5.57
N GLY A 42 3.54 -0.59 4.49
CA GLY A 42 3.14 0.30 3.42
C GLY A 42 3.08 1.76 3.87
N ASN A 43 2.06 2.48 3.41
CA ASN A 43 1.76 3.88 3.73
C ASN A 43 0.77 4.02 4.89
N ALA A 44 0.55 2.95 5.68
CA ALA A 44 -0.38 2.99 6.80
C ALA A 44 -0.04 4.08 7.85
N LEU A 45 1.24 4.46 7.95
CA LEU A 45 1.71 5.51 8.85
C LEU A 45 1.46 6.92 8.30
N ASP A 46 1.36 7.06 6.98
CA ASP A 46 1.14 8.34 6.30
C ASP A 46 -0.36 8.74 6.29
N ILE A 47 -1.25 7.79 6.59
CA ILE A 47 -2.70 7.99 6.61
C ILE A 47 -3.12 8.52 7.98
N ASP A 48 -3.76 9.69 8.00
CA ASP A 48 -4.41 10.21 9.21
C ASP A 48 -5.56 9.27 9.59
N ARG A 49 -5.40 8.53 10.69
CA ARG A 49 -6.41 7.58 11.19
C ARG A 49 -7.73 8.24 11.53
N LYS A 50 -7.73 9.51 11.93
CA LYS A 50 -8.96 10.24 12.27
C LYS A 50 -9.64 10.79 11.02
N ARG A 51 -8.85 11.21 10.03
CA ARG A 51 -9.34 11.88 8.82
C ARG A 51 -8.62 11.38 7.56
N PRO A 52 -8.81 10.11 7.18
CA PRO A 52 -8.10 9.52 6.05
C PRO A 52 -8.42 10.21 4.73
N HIS A 53 -9.64 10.76 4.60
CA HIS A 53 -10.07 11.51 3.42
C HIS A 53 -9.17 12.71 3.12
N LEU A 54 -8.63 13.40 4.14
CA LEU A 54 -7.73 14.54 3.93
C LEU A 54 -6.41 14.08 3.30
N THR A 55 -5.84 12.98 3.79
CA THR A 55 -4.64 12.37 3.21
C THR A 55 -4.89 11.96 1.76
N TYR A 56 -6.02 11.31 1.49
CA TYR A 56 -6.38 10.85 0.14
C TYR A 56 -6.58 12.00 -0.84
N THR A 57 -7.24 13.08 -0.41
CA THR A 57 -7.37 14.30 -1.22
C THR A 57 -6.01 14.94 -1.49
N GLN A 58 -5.11 14.97 -0.49
CA GLN A 58 -3.76 15.49 -0.68
C GLN A 58 -2.97 14.66 -1.70
N TRP A 59 -3.06 13.33 -1.61
CA TRP A 59 -2.45 12.45 -2.60
C TRP A 59 -3.05 12.63 -4.00
N GLY A 60 -4.36 12.89 -4.10
CA GLY A 60 -4.99 13.25 -5.37
C GLY A 60 -4.37 14.48 -6.02
N LYS A 61 -4.04 15.51 -5.22
CA LYS A 61 -3.35 16.72 -5.70
C LYS A 61 -1.91 16.44 -6.13
N THR A 62 -1.22 15.50 -5.48
CA THR A 62 0.20 15.21 -5.74
C THR A 62 0.41 14.20 -6.88
N TYR A 63 -0.41 13.17 -6.95
CA TYR A 63 -0.24 12.01 -7.84
C TYR A 63 -1.31 11.93 -8.94
N GLY A 64 -2.40 12.69 -8.83
CA GLY A 64 -3.48 12.76 -9.81
C GLY A 64 -4.73 11.98 -9.43
N ASP A 65 -5.58 11.76 -10.42
CA ASP A 65 -6.95 11.25 -10.25
C ASP A 65 -7.04 9.81 -9.74
N ILE A 66 -6.03 8.98 -10.01
CA ILE A 66 -5.95 7.58 -9.59
C ILE A 66 -4.64 7.37 -8.86
N VAL A 67 -4.74 7.04 -7.57
CA VAL A 67 -3.58 6.84 -6.70
C VAL A 67 -3.53 5.40 -6.21
N TYR A 68 -2.38 4.75 -6.33
CA TYR A 68 -2.14 3.45 -5.74
C TYR A 68 -1.37 3.57 -4.43
N THR A 69 -1.83 2.88 -3.40
CA THR A 69 -1.15 2.81 -2.11
C THR A 69 -1.28 1.41 -1.52
N ARG A 70 -0.32 1.01 -0.69
CA ARG A 70 -0.39 -0.23 0.07
C ARG A 70 -0.46 0.11 1.55
N SER A 71 -1.36 -0.50 2.31
CA SER A 71 -1.50 -0.26 3.74
C SER A 71 -1.70 -1.58 4.47
N LEU A 72 -0.84 -1.91 5.44
CA LEU A 72 -0.92 -3.15 6.24
C LEU A 72 -1.08 -4.43 5.39
N GLY A 73 -0.34 -4.51 4.29
CA GLY A 73 -0.41 -5.63 3.34
C GLY A 73 -1.63 -5.63 2.40
N GLN A 74 -2.48 -4.61 2.46
CA GLN A 74 -3.62 -4.44 1.57
C GLN A 74 -3.29 -3.45 0.45
N ASP A 75 -3.62 -3.84 -0.79
CA ASP A 75 -3.50 -2.99 -1.97
C ASP A 75 -4.76 -2.13 -2.10
N ILE A 76 -4.59 -0.80 -2.11
CA ILE A 76 -5.67 0.18 -2.13
C ILE A 76 -5.49 1.09 -3.33
N VAL A 77 -6.57 1.27 -4.10
CA VAL A 77 -6.64 2.25 -5.19
C VAL A 77 -7.63 3.34 -4.77
N VAL A 78 -7.14 4.57 -4.72
CA VAL A 78 -7.92 5.77 -4.39
C VAL A 78 -8.27 6.48 -5.68
N VAL A 79 -9.56 6.75 -5.90
CA VAL A 79 -10.08 7.48 -7.06
C VAL A 79 -10.57 8.84 -6.59
N ASN A 80 -9.93 9.91 -7.08
CA ASN A 80 -10.23 11.30 -6.70
C ASN A 80 -11.08 12.04 -7.74
N SER A 81 -11.30 11.46 -8.93
CA SER A 81 -12.09 12.06 -10.01
C SER A 81 -13.50 11.50 -10.07
N GLU A 82 -14.51 12.38 -10.11
CA GLU A 82 -15.92 12.01 -10.20
C GLU A 82 -16.20 11.19 -11.46
N LYS A 83 -15.67 11.63 -12.61
CA LYS A 83 -15.86 10.94 -13.89
C LYS A 83 -15.36 9.50 -13.83
N THR A 84 -14.16 9.30 -13.28
CA THR A 84 -13.56 7.98 -13.12
C THR A 84 -14.34 7.13 -12.13
N ALA A 85 -14.79 7.72 -11.02
CA ALA A 85 -15.61 7.03 -10.03
C ALA A 85 -16.92 6.52 -10.64
N ARG A 86 -17.63 7.33 -11.43
CA ARG A 86 -18.85 6.93 -12.14
C ARG A 86 -18.59 5.80 -13.14
N ILE A 87 -17.53 5.88 -13.94
CA ILE A 87 -17.18 4.84 -14.91
C ILE A 87 -16.92 3.49 -14.22
N LEU A 88 -16.23 3.51 -13.08
CA LEU A 88 -15.92 2.29 -12.33
C LEU A 88 -17.13 1.76 -11.57
N ALA A 89 -17.86 2.64 -10.87
CA ALA A 89 -18.98 2.25 -10.03
C ALA A 89 -20.23 1.87 -10.85
N ASP A 90 -20.62 2.67 -11.84
CA ASP A 90 -21.84 2.44 -12.61
C ASP A 90 -21.55 1.55 -13.83
N GLY A 91 -20.55 1.92 -14.62
CA GLY A 91 -20.23 1.26 -15.90
C GLY A 91 -19.63 -0.14 -15.73
N ARG A 92 -19.04 -0.44 -14.57
CA ARG A 92 -18.40 -1.73 -14.26
C ARG A 92 -18.82 -2.28 -12.90
N SER A 93 -20.03 -1.95 -12.46
CA SER A 93 -20.62 -2.39 -11.19
C SER A 93 -20.46 -3.91 -10.96
N ALA A 94 -20.72 -4.73 -11.98
CA ALA A 94 -20.61 -6.20 -11.88
C ALA A 94 -19.21 -6.70 -11.48
N ILE A 95 -18.15 -5.94 -11.74
CA ILE A 95 -16.75 -6.32 -11.42
C ILE A 95 -16.31 -5.70 -10.09
N TYR A 96 -16.76 -4.49 -9.77
CA TYR A 96 -16.27 -3.72 -8.61
C TYR A 96 -17.26 -3.64 -7.43
N ALA A 97 -18.43 -4.29 -7.52
CA ALA A 97 -19.41 -4.31 -6.43
C ALA A 97 -19.05 -5.28 -5.29
N ASP A 98 -17.98 -6.08 -5.42
CA ASP A 98 -17.52 -6.93 -4.32
C ASP A 98 -17.00 -6.09 -3.15
N ARG A 99 -17.24 -6.56 -1.93
CA ARG A 99 -16.88 -5.84 -0.71
C ARG A 99 -15.76 -6.58 0.00
N PHE A 100 -14.66 -5.88 0.24
CA PHE A 100 -13.55 -6.43 1.01
C PHE A 100 -14.04 -6.89 2.39
N ARG A 101 -13.93 -8.20 2.65
CA ARG A 101 -14.29 -8.80 3.93
C ARG A 101 -13.07 -8.76 4.84
N SER A 102 -13.09 -7.90 5.85
CA SER A 102 -12.03 -7.86 6.86
C SER A 102 -12.14 -9.06 7.81
N SER A 103 -11.02 -9.74 8.05
CA SER A 103 -10.93 -10.82 9.06
C SER A 103 -11.05 -10.30 10.49
N ILE A 104 -10.79 -9.02 10.71
CA ILE A 104 -10.90 -8.33 12.01
C ILE A 104 -12.34 -8.28 12.54
N PHE A 105 -13.36 -8.21 11.68
CA PHE A 105 -14.77 -8.13 12.09
C PHE A 105 -15.47 -9.50 12.10
N ARG A 106 -14.71 -10.60 12.13
CA ARG A 106 -15.23 -11.99 12.10
C ARG A 106 -15.22 -12.69 13.47
N MET A 107 -15.23 -11.93 14.57
CA MET A 107 -15.34 -12.43 15.95
C MET A 107 -16.69 -12.06 16.54
#